data_AF-A0A7J7VAD6-F1
#
_entry.id   AF-A0A7J7VAD6-F1
#
_cell.length_a   1.000
_cell.length_b   1.000
_cell.length_c   1.000
_cell.angle_alpha   90.00
_cell.angle_beta   90.00
_cell.angle_gamma   90.00
#
_symmetry.space_group_name_H-M   'P 1'
#
loop_
_entity.id
_entity.type
_entity.pdbx_description
1 polymer ?
#
loop_
_entity_poly.entity_id
_entity_poly.type
_entity_poly.pdbx_seq_one_letter_code
_entity_poly.pdbx_strand_id
1 'polypeptide(L)'
;MSSDASQGVITTPPPPSMPHKERYFDRINENDPEYIRERNMSPDLRQDFNMMEQRKRVTQILQSPAFREDLECLIQEQMKKGQNPTGLLALQQIADYIMASSFSGFTSPSLSLGMVTPINDLPGADTSSYVKGEKLTRCKLASLYRLVDLFGWAHLANTYISVRISKEQDHIILIPRGLSFSEATASSLV
;
A
#
# COMPACT_ATOMS: atom_id res chain seq x y z
N MET A 1 83.38 -60.73 -12.59
CA MET A 1 82.37 -61.73 -12.97
C MET A 1 81.83 -62.34 -11.69
N SER A 2 80.59 -62.05 -11.32
CA SER A 2 79.83 -62.83 -10.34
C SER A 2 78.37 -62.71 -10.73
N SER A 3 77.79 -63.87 -11.02
CA SER A 3 76.41 -64.08 -11.40
C SER A 3 75.62 -64.61 -10.20
N ASP A 4 74.35 -64.19 -10.18
CA ASP A 4 73.17 -64.95 -9.79
C ASP A 4 72.73 -64.96 -8.32
N ALA A 5 71.48 -64.50 -8.10
CA ALA A 5 70.44 -65.16 -7.31
C ALA A 5 69.26 -64.19 -7.03
N SER A 6 68.18 -64.39 -7.79
CA SER A 6 66.78 -64.47 -7.35
C SER A 6 66.24 -63.49 -6.29
N GLN A 7 65.27 -62.66 -6.68
CA GLN A 7 64.10 -62.36 -5.83
C GLN A 7 62.89 -61.94 -6.68
N GLY A 8 61.78 -62.65 -6.50
CA GLY A 8 60.56 -62.53 -7.31
C GLY A 8 59.84 -61.19 -7.12
N VAL A 9 59.37 -60.64 -8.24
CA VAL A 9 58.47 -59.48 -8.26
C VAL A 9 57.05 -59.99 -8.00
N ILE A 10 56.58 -59.82 -6.77
CA ILE A 10 55.14 -59.95 -6.45
C ILE A 10 54.48 -58.65 -6.93
N THR A 11 53.77 -58.70 -8.06
CA THR A 11 52.94 -57.59 -8.53
C THR A 11 51.66 -57.56 -7.70
N THR A 12 51.54 -56.63 -6.76
CA THR A 12 50.23 -56.23 -6.23
C THR A 12 49.50 -55.41 -7.29
N PRO A 13 48.23 -55.71 -7.64
CA PRO A 13 47.47 -54.89 -8.56
C PRO A 13 47.25 -53.48 -8.00
N PRO A 14 47.14 -52.45 -8.85
CA PRO A 14 46.89 -51.09 -8.38
C PRO A 14 45.53 -51.01 -7.68
N PRO A 15 45.39 -50.19 -6.62
CA PRO A 15 44.11 -50.01 -5.96
C PRO A 15 43.08 -49.46 -6.95
N PRO A 16 41.79 -49.84 -6.82
CA PRO A 16 40.74 -49.33 -7.69
C PRO A 16 40.73 -47.80 -7.60
N SER A 17 40.75 -47.16 -8.78
CA SER A 17 40.63 -45.72 -8.94
C SER A 17 39.53 -45.18 -8.03
N MET A 18 39.86 -44.19 -7.21
CA MET A 18 38.87 -43.46 -6.42
C MET A 18 37.65 -43.11 -7.28
N PRO A 19 36.42 -43.19 -6.74
CA PRO A 19 35.22 -42.84 -7.48
C PRO A 19 35.40 -41.42 -8.01
N HIS A 20 35.19 -41.28 -9.31
CA HIS A 20 35.33 -40.04 -10.04
C HIS A 20 34.78 -38.87 -9.23
N LYS A 21 35.65 -37.90 -8.95
CA LYS A 21 35.28 -36.56 -8.55
C LYS A 21 34.29 -36.06 -9.61
N GLU A 22 32.99 -36.12 -9.30
CA GLU A 22 31.90 -35.60 -10.15
C GLU A 22 32.36 -34.25 -10.69
N ARG A 23 32.52 -34.18 -12.02
CA ARG A 23 32.94 -32.92 -12.63
C ARG A 23 31.82 -31.93 -12.33
N TYR A 24 32.17 -30.68 -12.09
CA TYR A 24 31.23 -29.61 -11.76
C TYR A 24 30.00 -29.53 -12.72
N PHE A 25 30.14 -30.08 -13.93
CA PHE A 25 29.13 -30.18 -14.98
C PHE A 25 28.14 -31.35 -14.85
N ASP A 26 28.39 -32.37 -14.01
CA ASP A 26 27.53 -33.56 -13.88
C ASP A 26 26.34 -33.36 -12.91
N ARG A 27 26.21 -32.19 -12.28
CA ARG A 27 25.14 -31.89 -11.32
C ARG A 27 23.91 -31.24 -11.93
N ILE A 28 24.03 -30.75 -13.17
CA ILE A 28 22.95 -30.04 -13.85
C ILE A 28 22.30 -31.03 -14.79
N ASN A 29 21.12 -31.51 -14.42
CA ASN A 29 20.31 -32.33 -15.30
C ASN A 29 19.79 -31.44 -16.44
N GLU A 30 20.43 -31.51 -17.61
CA GLU A 30 20.03 -30.75 -18.82
C GLU A 30 18.58 -31.03 -19.25
N ASN A 31 17.99 -32.14 -18.82
CA ASN A 31 16.60 -32.52 -19.10
C ASN A 31 15.62 -32.10 -17.99
N ASP A 32 16.04 -31.37 -16.96
CA ASP A 32 15.15 -30.86 -15.93
C ASP A 32 14.19 -29.80 -16.53
N PRO A 33 12.86 -30.00 -16.45
CA PRO A 33 11.89 -29.04 -16.99
C PRO A 33 11.98 -27.64 -16.35
N GLU A 34 12.50 -27.51 -15.13
CA GLU A 34 12.76 -26.19 -14.52
C GLU A 34 13.99 -25.51 -15.14
N TYR A 35 15.08 -26.25 -15.35
CA TYR A 35 16.31 -25.73 -15.96
C TYR A 35 16.07 -25.28 -17.41
N ILE A 36 15.32 -26.07 -18.18
CA ILE A 36 14.95 -25.74 -19.56
C ILE A 36 14.04 -24.51 -19.60
N ARG A 37 13.10 -24.38 -18.65
CA ARG A 37 12.23 -23.20 -18.54
C ARG A 37 13.02 -21.95 -18.22
N GLU A 38 13.92 -22.00 -17.25
CA GLU A 38 14.77 -20.89 -16.85
C GLU A 38 15.68 -20.44 -18.01
N ARG A 39 16.24 -21.40 -18.76
CA ARG A 39 17.10 -21.12 -19.93
C ARG A 39 16.32 -20.51 -21.10
N ASN A 40 15.08 -20.94 -21.32
CA ASN A 40 14.25 -20.48 -22.43
C ASN A 40 13.38 -19.26 -22.08
N MET A 41 13.38 -18.80 -20.83
CA MET A 41 12.62 -17.62 -20.41
C MET A 41 13.31 -16.34 -20.89
N SER A 42 12.57 -15.48 -21.60
CA SER A 42 13.10 -14.20 -22.07
C SER A 42 13.43 -13.26 -20.90
N PRO A 43 14.36 -12.30 -21.09
CA PRO A 43 14.74 -11.35 -20.04
C PRO A 43 13.55 -10.55 -19.47
N ASP A 44 12.62 -10.13 -20.33
CA ASP A 44 11.43 -9.37 -19.94
C ASP A 44 10.49 -10.21 -19.05
N LEU A 45 10.27 -11.49 -19.40
CA LEU A 45 9.46 -12.40 -18.58
C LEU A 45 10.12 -12.67 -17.22
N ARG A 46 11.45 -12.84 -17.17
CA ARG A 46 12.18 -13.03 -15.90
C ARG A 46 12.05 -11.80 -14.99
N GLN A 47 12.12 -10.61 -15.58
CA GLN A 47 11.91 -9.36 -14.85
C GLN A 47 10.48 -9.26 -14.31
N ASP A 48 9.48 -9.60 -15.12
CA ASP A 48 8.07 -9.59 -14.74
C ASP A 48 7.77 -10.60 -13.62
N PHE A 49 8.34 -11.81 -13.67
CA PHE A 49 8.21 -12.79 -12.59
C PHE A 49 8.83 -12.31 -11.28
N ASN A 50 10.03 -11.70 -11.33
CA ASN A 50 10.67 -11.12 -10.15
C ASN A 50 9.82 -9.98 -9.57
N MET A 51 9.29 -9.11 -10.42
CA MET A 51 8.41 -8.02 -10.01
C MET A 51 7.07 -8.55 -9.48
N MET A 52 6.52 -9.61 -10.05
CA MET A 52 5.32 -10.29 -9.53
C MET A 52 5.59 -10.95 -8.18
N GLU A 53 6.73 -11.58 -7.97
CA GLU A 53 7.09 -12.23 -6.70
C GLU A 53 7.36 -11.21 -5.59
N GLN A 54 8.01 -10.09 -5.92
CA GLN A 54 8.14 -8.93 -5.03
C GLN A 54 6.75 -8.36 -4.66
N ARG A 55 5.88 -8.14 -5.65
CA ARG A 55 4.51 -7.65 -5.43
C ARG A 55 3.67 -8.65 -4.63
N LYS A 56 3.85 -9.96 -4.84
CA LYS A 56 3.15 -11.03 -4.10
C LYS A 56 3.44 -10.97 -2.61
N ARG A 57 4.70 -10.72 -2.21
CA ARG A 57 5.08 -10.53 -0.80
C ARG A 57 4.43 -9.28 -0.19
N VAL A 58 4.41 -8.18 -0.94
CA VAL A 58 3.75 -6.93 -0.49
C VAL A 58 2.24 -7.15 -0.31
N THR A 59 1.58 -7.78 -1.27
CA THR A 59 0.15 -8.11 -1.18
C THR A 59 -0.13 -9.03 0.01
N GLN A 60 0.72 -10.04 0.24
CA GLN A 60 0.58 -10.96 1.37
C GLN A 60 0.75 -10.26 2.73
N ILE A 61 1.65 -9.28 2.83
CA ILE A 61 1.83 -8.47 4.03
C ILE A 61 0.62 -7.55 4.26
N LEU A 62 0.12 -6.86 3.22
CA LEU A 62 -1.05 -5.98 3.33
C LEU A 62 -2.34 -6.74 3.69
N GLN A 63 -2.44 -8.00 3.29
CA GLN A 63 -3.56 -8.89 3.63
C GLN A 63 -3.35 -9.67 4.94
N SER A 64 -2.20 -9.51 5.60
CA SER A 64 -1.87 -10.27 6.82
C SER A 64 -2.65 -9.73 8.02
N PRO A 65 -3.44 -10.58 8.72
CA PRO A 65 -4.14 -10.18 9.95
C PRO A 65 -3.18 -9.77 11.07
N ALA A 66 -2.04 -10.45 11.21
CA ALA A 66 -1.04 -10.14 12.23
C ALA A 66 -0.41 -8.76 12.01
N PHE A 67 -0.09 -8.42 10.75
CA PHE A 67 0.44 -7.10 10.41
C PHE A 67 -0.57 -5.99 10.71
N ARG A 68 -1.85 -6.25 10.44
CA ARG A 68 -2.93 -5.33 10.79
C ARG A 68 -3.04 -5.13 12.32
N GLU A 69 -3.00 -6.20 13.10
CA GLU A 69 -3.04 -6.13 14.56
C GLU A 69 -1.84 -5.35 15.13
N ASP A 70 -0.65 -5.57 14.60
CA ASP A 70 0.55 -4.82 14.98
C ASP A 70 0.42 -3.31 14.69
N LEU A 71 -0.15 -2.95 13.52
CA LEU A 71 -0.44 -1.56 13.19
C LEU A 71 -1.51 -0.95 14.10
N GLU A 72 -2.57 -1.70 14.42
CA GLU A 72 -3.62 -1.25 15.35
C GLU A 72 -3.05 -1.02 16.76
N CYS A 73 -2.18 -1.91 17.24
CA CYS A 73 -1.45 -1.74 18.50
C CYS A 73 -0.54 -0.51 18.48
N LEU A 74 0.24 -0.30 17.41
CA LEU A 74 1.13 0.85 17.27
C LEU A 74 0.34 2.17 17.26
N ILE A 75 -0.77 2.22 16.52
CA ILE A 75 -1.65 3.39 16.48
C ILE A 75 -2.23 3.67 17.87
N GLN A 76 -2.72 2.64 18.58
CA GLN A 76 -3.24 2.79 19.93
C GLN A 76 -2.17 3.28 20.91
N GLU A 77 -0.93 2.81 20.79
CA GLU A 77 0.19 3.30 21.60
C GLU A 77 0.46 4.78 21.31
N GLN A 78 0.51 5.18 20.05
CA GLN A 78 0.70 6.59 19.67
C GLN A 78 -0.46 7.49 20.12
N MET A 79 -1.70 6.99 20.12
CA MET A 79 -2.86 7.73 20.64
C MET A 79 -2.78 7.91 22.16
N LYS A 80 -2.22 6.93 22.90
CA LYS A 80 -2.04 6.99 24.36
C LYS A 80 -0.85 7.86 24.80
N LYS A 81 0.21 7.91 24.00
CA LYS A 81 1.47 8.63 24.34
C LYS A 81 1.39 10.15 24.19
N GLY A 82 0.30 10.69 23.64
CA GLY A 82 0.16 12.12 23.35
C GLY A 82 0.81 12.49 22.03
N GLN A 83 0.14 13.36 21.25
CA GLN A 83 0.49 13.68 19.86
C GLN A 83 1.96 14.09 19.70
N ASN A 84 2.78 13.19 19.14
CA ASN A 84 4.06 13.58 18.56
C ASN A 84 3.78 14.28 17.22
N PRO A 85 3.99 15.61 17.10
CA PRO A 85 3.65 16.35 15.88
C PRO A 85 4.38 15.80 14.64
N THR A 86 5.61 15.31 14.82
CA THR A 86 6.40 14.67 13.77
C THR A 86 5.78 13.36 13.27
N GLY A 87 5.18 12.57 14.16
CA GLY A 87 4.54 11.29 13.78
C GLY A 87 3.26 11.50 12.96
N LEU A 88 2.51 12.56 13.26
CA LEU A 88 1.33 12.96 12.48
C LEU A 88 1.72 13.45 11.08
N LEU A 89 2.78 14.26 10.99
CA LEU A 89 3.30 14.71 9.69
C LEU A 89 3.83 13.55 8.84
N ALA A 90 4.50 12.57 9.46
CA ALA A 90 4.96 11.38 8.76
C ALA A 90 3.78 10.53 8.23
N LEU A 91 2.73 10.33 9.04
CA LEU A 91 1.52 9.64 8.61
C LEU A 91 0.79 10.38 7.49
N GLN A 92 0.74 11.72 7.56
CA GLN A 92 0.18 12.55 6.51
C GLN A 92 0.97 12.40 5.20
N GLN A 93 2.30 12.46 5.24
CA GLN A 93 3.15 12.24 4.07
C GLN A 93 2.96 10.85 3.45
N ILE A 94 2.80 9.82 4.29
CA ILE A 94 2.51 8.45 3.82
C ILE A 94 1.13 8.40 3.14
N ALA A 95 0.11 9.01 3.74
CA ALA A 95 -1.23 9.07 3.16
C ALA A 95 -1.26 9.82 1.82
N ASP A 96 -0.58 10.96 1.74
CA ASP A 96 -0.46 11.77 0.52
C ASP A 96 0.30 11.01 -0.58
N TYR A 97 1.36 10.29 -0.22
CA TYR A 97 2.12 9.46 -1.16
C TYR A 97 1.29 8.27 -1.68
N ILE A 98 0.51 7.62 -0.81
CA ILE A 98 -0.40 6.54 -1.22
C ILE A 98 -1.50 7.09 -2.13
N MET A 99 -2.11 8.24 -1.82
CA MET A 99 -3.12 8.87 -2.67
C MET A 99 -2.54 9.31 -4.03
N ALA A 100 -1.32 9.86 -4.06
CA ALA A 100 -0.65 10.26 -5.29
C ALA A 100 -0.24 9.07 -6.17
N SER A 101 0.12 7.93 -5.56
CA SER A 101 0.51 6.71 -6.27
C SER A 101 -0.66 5.81 -6.68
N SER A 102 -1.86 6.02 -6.11
CA SER A 102 -3.07 5.25 -6.43
C SER A 102 -3.66 5.55 -7.81
N PHE A 103 -3.13 6.52 -8.56
CA PHE A 103 -3.72 7.04 -9.81
C PHE A 103 -3.05 6.56 -11.11
N SER A 104 -2.29 5.46 -11.08
CA SER A 104 -1.61 4.93 -12.28
C SER A 104 -2.42 3.90 -13.09
N GLY A 105 -3.72 3.72 -12.85
CA GLY A 105 -4.43 2.53 -13.36
C GLY A 105 -5.79 2.70 -14.05
N PHE A 106 -6.39 3.88 -14.13
CA PHE A 106 -7.69 4.06 -14.80
C PHE A 106 -7.70 5.30 -15.68
N THR A 107 -7.78 5.09 -17.00
CA THR A 107 -8.17 6.12 -17.96
C THR A 107 -9.67 6.37 -17.84
N SER A 108 -10.06 7.13 -16.82
CA SER A 108 -11.37 7.80 -16.81
C SER A 108 -11.23 9.12 -17.58
N PRO A 109 -12.28 9.59 -18.28
CA PRO A 109 -12.17 10.79 -19.09
C PRO A 109 -11.78 11.97 -18.20
N SER A 110 -10.96 12.84 -18.77
CA SER A 110 -10.43 14.06 -18.17
C SER A 110 -11.56 14.95 -17.63
N LEU A 111 -11.94 14.74 -16.38
CA LEU A 111 -12.47 15.81 -15.53
C LEU A 111 -11.24 16.42 -14.86
N SER A 112 -10.78 17.51 -15.45
CA SER A 112 -9.83 18.44 -14.85
C SER A 112 -10.49 19.11 -13.62
N LEU A 113 -10.56 18.41 -12.49
CA LEU A 113 -11.03 18.99 -11.24
C LEU A 113 -10.10 18.57 -10.10
N GLY A 114 -9.58 19.56 -9.39
CA GLY A 114 -8.56 19.41 -8.36
C GLY A 114 -8.92 18.36 -7.30
N MET A 115 -7.87 17.81 -6.68
CA MET A 115 -7.86 16.99 -5.47
C MET A 115 -9.24 16.72 -4.87
N VAL A 116 -9.75 15.50 -5.04
CA VAL A 116 -11.00 15.05 -4.42
C VAL A 116 -10.88 15.27 -2.91
N THR A 117 -11.66 16.22 -2.38
CA THR A 117 -11.64 16.51 -0.95
C THR A 117 -12.21 15.28 -0.21
N PRO A 118 -11.54 14.76 0.83
CA PRO A 118 -12.02 13.58 1.54
C PRO A 118 -13.38 13.86 2.21
N ILE A 119 -14.15 12.81 2.51
CA ILE A 119 -15.41 12.96 3.26
C ILE A 119 -15.12 13.46 4.68
N ASN A 120 -14.03 12.98 5.28
CA ASN A 120 -13.56 13.45 6.57
C ASN A 120 -12.53 14.58 6.36
N ASP A 121 -13.02 15.75 6.02
CA ASP A 121 -12.23 16.95 5.73
C ASP A 121 -12.00 17.85 6.97
N LEU A 122 -12.41 17.41 8.17
CA LEU A 122 -12.06 18.08 9.43
C LEU A 122 -10.59 17.83 9.79
N PRO A 123 -9.76 18.89 9.90
CA PRO A 123 -8.40 18.76 10.38
C PRO A 123 -8.38 18.29 11.84
N GLY A 124 -7.37 17.48 12.19
CA GLY A 124 -7.16 16.95 13.55
C GLY A 124 -7.10 18.02 14.66
N ALA A 125 -6.77 19.27 14.31
CA ALA A 125 -6.73 20.40 15.25
C ALA A 125 -8.14 20.95 15.58
N ASP A 126 -9.01 21.09 14.58
CA ASP A 126 -10.38 21.63 14.74
C ASP A 126 -11.34 20.60 15.33
N THR A 127 -10.91 19.35 15.45
CA THR A 127 -11.65 18.30 16.16
C THR A 127 -11.86 18.63 17.64
N SER A 128 -11.14 19.56 18.28
CA SER A 128 -11.37 19.83 19.71
C SER A 128 -12.56 20.74 20.00
N SER A 129 -13.05 21.52 19.02
CA SER A 129 -14.11 22.51 19.25
C SER A 129 -15.53 21.92 19.20
N TYR A 130 -15.72 20.81 18.51
CA TYR A 130 -17.03 20.23 18.24
C TYR A 130 -17.33 18.98 19.08
N VAL A 131 -18.61 18.76 19.39
CA VAL A 131 -19.05 17.50 20.02
C VAL A 131 -18.92 16.34 19.02
N LYS A 132 -18.63 15.12 19.49
CA LYS A 132 -18.38 13.94 18.63
C LYS A 132 -19.47 13.71 17.56
N GLY A 133 -20.75 13.93 17.91
CA GLY A 133 -21.87 13.78 16.98
C GLY A 133 -21.97 14.91 15.94
N GLU A 134 -21.58 16.13 16.30
CA GLU A 134 -21.63 17.28 15.41
C GLU A 134 -20.60 17.16 14.27
N LYS A 135 -19.39 16.68 14.58
CA LYS A 135 -18.31 16.49 13.58
C LYS A 135 -18.76 15.64 12.40
N LEU A 136 -19.36 14.50 12.71
CA LEU A 136 -19.85 13.57 11.70
C LEU A 136 -20.92 14.22 10.83
N THR A 137 -21.80 14.99 11.45
CA THR A 137 -22.86 15.72 10.75
C THR A 137 -22.29 16.81 9.84
N ARG A 138 -21.26 17.55 10.29
CA ARG A 138 -20.55 18.55 9.47
C ARG A 138 -19.87 17.93 8.25
N CYS A 139 -19.09 16.87 8.44
CA CYS A 139 -18.45 16.13 7.34
C CYS A 139 -19.48 15.61 6.32
N LYS A 140 -20.59 15.02 6.80
CA LYS A 140 -21.67 14.56 5.93
C LYS A 140 -22.30 15.70 5.16
N LEU A 141 -22.63 16.81 5.81
CA LEU A 141 -23.24 17.95 5.16
C LEU A 141 -22.31 18.57 4.11
N ALA A 142 -21.02 18.76 4.42
CA ALA A 142 -20.03 19.26 3.47
C ALA A 142 -19.90 18.34 2.24
N SER A 143 -19.81 17.02 2.46
CA SER A 143 -19.77 16.04 1.38
C SER A 143 -21.04 16.06 0.52
N LEU A 144 -22.20 16.32 1.11
CA LEU A 144 -23.47 16.42 0.39
C LEU A 144 -23.50 17.65 -0.52
N TYR A 145 -23.03 18.81 -0.05
CA TYR A 145 -22.88 20.00 -0.91
C TYR A 145 -22.01 19.71 -2.13
N ARG A 146 -20.85 19.07 -1.92
CA ARG A 146 -19.93 18.68 -2.99
C ARG A 146 -20.54 17.67 -3.96
N LEU A 147 -21.36 16.74 -3.48
CA LEU A 147 -22.11 15.81 -4.34
C LEU A 147 -23.19 16.52 -5.17
N VAL A 148 -23.94 17.44 -4.56
CA VAL A 148 -24.96 18.24 -5.26
C VAL A 148 -24.33 19.06 -6.39
N ASP A 149 -23.15 19.62 -6.15
CA ASP A 149 -22.36 20.29 -7.18
C ASP A 149 -21.89 19.34 -8.29
N LEU A 150 -21.33 18.17 -7.91
CA LEU A 150 -20.86 17.15 -8.85
C LEU A 150 -21.96 16.65 -9.80
N PHE A 151 -23.21 16.53 -9.33
CA PHE A 151 -24.35 16.14 -10.15
C PHE A 151 -24.99 17.31 -10.92
N GLY A 152 -24.44 18.52 -10.82
CA GLY A 152 -24.97 19.71 -11.49
C GLY A 152 -26.29 20.22 -10.90
N TRP A 153 -26.68 19.73 -9.72
CA TRP A 153 -27.91 20.14 -9.05
C TRP A 153 -27.78 21.47 -8.30
N ALA A 154 -26.56 21.99 -8.17
CA ALA A 154 -26.25 23.30 -7.59
C ALA A 154 -26.64 24.49 -8.50
N HIS A 155 -27.30 24.27 -9.64
CA HIS A 155 -27.70 25.32 -10.60
C HIS A 155 -28.69 26.36 -10.07
N LEU A 156 -29.25 26.16 -8.87
CA LEU A 156 -30.11 27.12 -8.20
C LEU A 156 -29.24 28.05 -7.34
N ALA A 157 -29.03 29.27 -7.82
CA ALA A 157 -28.49 30.34 -6.99
C ALA A 157 -29.39 30.49 -5.74
N ASN A 158 -28.79 30.58 -4.55
CA ASN A 158 -29.49 30.75 -3.27
C ASN A 158 -30.21 29.49 -2.72
N THR A 159 -29.76 28.28 -3.06
CA THR A 159 -30.17 27.05 -2.37
C THR A 159 -29.31 26.80 -1.13
N TYR A 160 -29.94 26.31 -0.06
CA TYR A 160 -29.26 25.89 1.16
C TYR A 160 -29.69 24.47 1.54
N ILE A 161 -28.74 23.69 2.01
CA ILE A 161 -28.97 22.39 2.63
C ILE A 161 -28.69 22.56 4.12
N SER A 162 -29.72 22.44 4.95
CA SER A 162 -29.58 22.60 6.40
C SER A 162 -29.68 21.26 7.10
N VAL A 163 -28.91 21.09 8.17
CA VAL A 163 -29.03 19.93 9.06
C VAL A 163 -29.14 20.39 10.51
N ARG A 164 -30.02 19.74 11.28
CA ARG A 164 -30.13 19.99 12.72
C ARG A 164 -29.08 19.18 13.48
N ILE A 165 -28.27 19.85 14.30
CA ILE A 165 -27.19 19.19 15.07
C ILE A 165 -27.75 18.49 16.30
N SER A 166 -28.58 19.21 17.04
CA SER A 166 -29.06 18.80 18.35
C SER A 166 -30.58 18.86 18.40
N LYS A 167 -31.19 17.82 18.96
CA LYS A 167 -32.62 17.81 19.23
C LYS A 167 -33.00 18.78 20.34
N GLU A 168 -32.09 19.07 21.27
CA GLU A 168 -32.39 19.87 22.46
C GLU A 168 -32.20 21.37 22.22
N GLN A 169 -31.25 21.76 21.37
CA GLN A 169 -30.83 23.16 21.23
C GLN A 169 -31.35 23.87 19.97
N ASP A 170 -32.17 23.21 19.14
CA ASP A 170 -32.71 23.76 17.87
C ASP A 170 -31.65 24.40 16.92
N HIS A 171 -30.38 24.08 17.10
CA HIS A 171 -29.30 24.59 16.26
C HIS A 171 -29.27 23.88 14.89
N ILE A 172 -29.14 24.67 13.83
CA ILE A 172 -28.99 24.22 12.44
C ILE A 172 -27.61 24.63 11.91
N ILE A 173 -27.06 23.81 11.01
CA ILE A 173 -25.84 24.11 10.26
C ILE A 173 -26.16 24.30 8.80
N LEU A 174 -25.52 25.29 8.16
CA LEU A 174 -25.61 25.55 6.73
C LEU A 174 -24.29 26.12 6.16
N ILE A 175 -24.23 26.22 4.83
CA ILE A 175 -23.08 26.84 4.14
C ILE A 175 -23.13 28.38 4.28
N PRO A 176 -22.01 29.05 4.57
CA PRO A 176 -21.98 30.52 4.62
C PRO A 176 -22.30 31.12 3.25
N ARG A 177 -22.91 32.31 3.26
CA ARG A 177 -23.23 33.02 2.02
C ARG A 177 -21.97 33.36 1.25
N GLY A 178 -22.01 33.16 -0.07
CA GLY A 178 -20.92 33.49 -0.97
C GLY A 178 -19.91 32.37 -1.19
N LEU A 179 -20.04 31.24 -0.49
CA LEU A 179 -19.22 30.04 -0.73
C LEU A 179 -19.93 29.13 -1.76
N SER A 180 -19.17 28.60 -2.73
CA SER A 180 -19.74 27.64 -3.69
C SER A 180 -19.93 26.26 -3.06
N PHE A 181 -20.83 25.44 -3.62
CA PHE A 181 -21.08 24.08 -3.11
C PHE A 181 -19.86 23.17 -3.30
N SER A 182 -19.05 23.42 -4.33
CA SER A 182 -17.81 22.70 -4.61
C SER A 182 -16.74 22.93 -3.52
N GLU A 183 -16.75 24.10 -2.87
CA GLU A 183 -15.78 24.53 -1.87
C GLU A 183 -16.22 24.24 -0.43
N ALA A 184 -17.40 23.64 -0.24
CA ALA A 184 -17.94 23.37 1.08
C ALA A 184 -17.07 22.36 1.85
N THR A 185 -16.55 22.78 3.01
CA THR A 185 -15.82 21.93 3.95
C THR A 185 -16.50 21.89 5.30
N ALA A 186 -16.26 20.84 6.11
CA ALA A 186 -16.88 20.73 7.42
C ALA A 186 -16.53 21.88 8.39
N SER A 187 -15.35 22.49 8.23
CA SER A 187 -14.89 23.65 9.01
C SER A 187 -15.49 24.97 8.52
N SER A 188 -15.87 25.09 7.25
CA SER A 188 -16.47 26.32 6.70
C SER A 188 -17.94 26.49 7.06
N LEU A 189 -18.62 25.41 7.51
CA LEU A 189 -20.04 25.46 7.84
C LEU A 189 -20.30 26.27 9.12
N VAL A 190 -21.44 26.98 9.14
CA VAL A 190 -21.87 27.85 10.25
C VAL A 190 -23.16 27.35 10.87
#